data_AF-A0A521LBE0-F1
#
_entry.id   AF-A0A521LBE0-F1
#
_cell.length_a   1.000
_cell.length_b   1.000
_cell.length_c   1.000
_cell.angle_alpha   90.00
_cell.angle_beta   90.00
_cell.angle_gamma   90.00
#
_symmetry.space_group_name_H-M   'P 1'
#
loop_
_entity.id
_entity.type
_entity.pdbx_description
1 polymer ?
#
loop_
_entity_poly.entity_id
_entity_poly.type
_entity_poly.pdbx_seq_one_letter_code
_entity_poly.pdbx_strand_id
1 'polypeptide(L)' 'RGTATAALILNPTKVGEVRAVATAGERMPHKSTYFFPKPLTGLVMNVMED' A
#
# COMPACT_ATOMS: atom_id res chain seq x y z
N ARG A 1 10.62 -22.13 -10.22
CA ARG A 1 11.40 -20.99 -10.76
C ARG A 1 10.41 -20.08 -11.47
N GLY A 2 10.35 -18.80 -11.12
CA GLY A 2 9.52 -17.84 -11.86
C GLY A 2 10.21 -17.46 -13.16
N THR A 3 9.55 -17.66 -14.30
CA THR A 3 10.03 -17.20 -15.61
C THR A 3 9.47 -15.81 -15.87
N ALA A 4 10.33 -14.81 -16.00
CA ALA A 4 9.94 -13.45 -16.35
C ALA A 4 10.97 -12.83 -17.29
N THR A 5 10.50 -11.98 -18.21
CA THR A 5 11.35 -11.28 -19.19
C THR A 5 12.14 -10.13 -18.56
N ALA A 6 11.60 -9.50 -17.50
CA ALA A 6 12.22 -8.37 -16.81
C ALA A 6 11.63 -8.18 -15.40
N ALA A 7 12.33 -7.40 -14.58
CA ALA A 7 11.88 -6.92 -13.26
C ALA A 7 12.27 -5.46 -13.06
N LEU A 8 11.45 -4.70 -12.33
CA LEU A 8 11.74 -3.32 -11.94
C LEU A 8 11.91 -3.23 -10.43
N ILE A 9 12.98 -2.56 -10.00
CA ILE A 9 13.26 -2.27 -8.59
C ILE A 9 13.08 -0.77 -8.39
N LEU A 10 12.24 -0.40 -7.43
CA LEU A 10 11.88 0.97 -7.12
C LEU A 10 12.29 1.29 -5.68
N ASN A 11 12.46 2.58 -5.40
CA ASN A 11 12.62 3.04 -4.02
C ASN A 11 11.35 2.71 -3.22
N PRO A 12 11.49 2.33 -1.93
CA PRO A 12 10.33 2.04 -1.09
C PRO A 12 9.51 3.29 -0.82
N THR A 13 8.19 3.15 -0.87
CA THR A 13 7.25 4.20 -0.47
C THR A 13 7.33 4.43 1.05
N LYS A 14 7.60 5.66 1.48
CA LYS A 14 7.64 6.03 2.89
C LYS A 14 6.22 6.17 3.44
N VAL A 15 6.05 5.92 4.74
CA VAL A 15 4.74 6.07 5.43
C VAL A 15 4.18 7.49 5.29
N GLY A 16 5.03 8.52 5.32
CA GLY A 16 4.61 9.91 5.13
C GLY A 16 4.00 10.18 3.76
N GLU A 17 4.51 9.54 2.71
CA GLU A 17 3.99 9.67 1.33
C GLU A 17 2.62 9.00 1.21
N VAL A 18 2.46 7.81 1.82
CA VAL A 18 1.16 7.12 1.90
C VAL A 18 0.13 7.96 2.64
N ARG A 19 0.53 8.66 3.71
CA ARG A 19 -0.36 9.56 4.45
C ARG A 19 -0.77 10.76 3.61
N ALA A 20 0.17 11.42 2.94
CA ALA A 20 -0.10 12.57 2.07
C ALA A 20 -1.09 12.20 0.95
N VAL A 21 -0.75 11.13 0.20
CA VAL A 21 -1.65 10.09 -0.33
C VAL A 21 -3.15 10.21 0.00
N ALA A 22 -3.46 9.56 1.13
CA ALA A 22 -4.79 9.41 1.68
C ALA A 22 -5.42 10.73 2.15
N THR A 23 -4.63 11.66 2.71
CA THR A 23 -5.14 12.97 3.14
C THR A 23 -5.62 13.82 1.97
N ALA A 24 -5.07 13.62 0.77
CA ALA A 24 -5.57 14.23 -0.46
C ALA A 24 -6.85 13.56 -1.01
N GLY A 25 -7.36 12.50 -0.39
CA GLY A 25 -8.51 11.73 -0.91
C GLY A 25 -8.18 10.85 -2.11
N GLU A 26 -6.89 10.64 -2.39
CA GLU A 26 -6.40 9.91 -3.55
C GLU A 26 -6.04 8.45 -3.21
N ARG A 27 -5.78 7.65 -4.26
CA ARG A 27 -5.43 6.23 -4.14
C ARG A 27 -4.04 5.97 -4.69
N MET A 28 -3.26 5.22 -3.91
CA MET A 28 -1.96 4.71 -4.34
C MET A 28 -2.11 3.72 -5.52
N PRO A 29 -1.14 3.64 -6.45
CA PRO A 29 -1.13 2.62 -7.49
C PRO A 29 -1.16 1.20 -6.92
N HIS A 30 -1.76 0.26 -7.64
CA HIS A 30 -1.82 -1.12 -7.21
C HIS A 30 -0.43 -1.71 -6.98
N LYS A 31 -0.24 -2.41 -5.85
CA LYS A 31 1.01 -3.09 -5.45
C LYS A 31 2.22 -2.14 -5.23
N SER A 32 1.96 -0.87 -4.96
CA SER A 32 3.00 0.14 -4.64
C SER A 32 3.51 0.09 -3.19
N THR A 33 2.82 -0.63 -2.31
CA THR A 33 3.16 -0.73 -0.88
C THR A 33 3.00 -2.16 -0.36
N TYR A 34 3.89 -2.57 0.54
CA TYR A 34 3.79 -3.82 1.29
C TYR A 34 3.98 -3.53 2.78
N PHE A 35 2.91 -3.67 3.57
CA PHE A 35 2.95 -3.52 5.03
C PHE A 35 3.25 -4.87 5.69
N PHE A 36 4.24 -4.89 6.58
CA PHE A 36 4.64 -6.07 7.33
C PHE A 36 4.56 -5.83 8.86
N PRO A 37 3.94 -6.74 9.64
CA PRO A 37 3.18 -7.89 9.17
C PRO A 37 1.95 -7.44 8.37
N LYS A 38 1.50 -8.26 7.41
CA LYS A 38 0.29 -7.97 6.64
C LYS A 38 -0.86 -7.88 7.66
N PRO A 39 -1.58 -6.74 7.74
CA PRO A 39 -2.71 -6.64 8.64
C PRO A 39 -3.70 -7.76 8.31
N LEU A 40 -4.19 -8.46 9.35
CA LEU A 40 -5.25 -9.45 9.20
C LEU A 40 -6.48 -8.73 8.65
N THR A 41 -6.83 -9.00 7.39
CA THR A 41 -8.02 -8.43 6.77
C THR A 41 -9.27 -8.93 7.49
N GLY A 42 -10.19 -8.02 7.81
CA GLY A 42 -11.47 -8.38 8.43
C GLY A 42 -11.45 -8.51 9.96
N LEU A 43 -10.34 -8.24 10.64
CA LEU A 43 -10.27 -8.30 12.11
C LEU A 43 -10.79 -7.01 12.78
N VAL A 44 -10.66 -5.87 12.11
CA VAL A 44 -11.10 -4.56 12.61
C VAL A 44 -11.72 -3.79 11.44
N MET A 45 -12.98 -3.39 11.59
CA MET A 45 -13.62 -2.42 10.69
C MET A 45 -13.46 -1.04 11.32
N ASN A 46 -12.83 -0.11 10.60
CA ASN A 46 -12.85 1.29 10.98
C ASN A 46 -14.17 1.89 10.49
N VAL A 47 -15.06 2.25 11.42
CA VAL A 47 -16.26 3.02 11.09
C VAL A 47 -15.78 4.43 10.75
N MET A 48 -15.97 4.85 9.51
CA MET A 48 -15.75 6.25 9.16
C MET A 48 -17.00 7.00 9.59
N GLU A 49 -16.86 7.92 10.54
CA GLU A 49 -17.90 8.89 10.88
C GLU A 49 -18.00 9.91 9.74
N ASP A 50 -19.23 10.35 9.43
CA ASP A 50 -19.52 11.37 8.42
C ASP A 50 -18.99 12.76 8.82
#